data_AF-A0A369SBT5-F1
#
_entry.id   AF-A0A369SBT5-F1
#
_cell.length_a   1.000
_cell.length_b   1.000
_cell.length_c   1.000
_cell.angle_alpha   90.00
_cell.angle_beta   90.00
_cell.angle_gamma   90.00
#
_symmetry.space_group_name_H-M   'P 1'
#
loop_
_entity.id
_entity.type
_entity.pdbx_description
1 polymer ?
#
loop_
_entity_poly.entity_id
_entity_poly.type
_entity_poly.pdbx_seq_one_letter_code
_entity_poly.pdbx_strand_id
1 'polypeptide(L)'
;MAEPAKKVLKSNAPSDNSNVGAYEEVCYEHQEVLENIELIQSQIEALNERGADEILQIEIKYNTIREPYYLKRAKLIEKIPHFWITVLLSHPTIGCLINEKDEDVLSYLESIDVREYEDIKSGYRITFKFSENPYLGNKLIQKDVIIKYNDDGNVISTKCTRIDWKEGMDVTAIENTVTTGSKRRREDHYKSFFSWFSSQDHVLNGDDIGDVIKDDIFPNPLQYYINTAEAEIEDDEDVVVVDDESEDTEFQDSVDENNRRDVFNDQDVEESNLEQIIEKEKEKISDDSSEENLEDDDFESEGEYDEEVLEDEDEG
;
A
#
# COMPACT_ATOMS: atom_id res chain seq x y z
N MET A 1 -19.91 -14.09 -41.73
CA MET A 1 -19.69 -15.48 -41.28
C MET A 1 -19.16 -15.37 -39.86
N ALA A 2 -19.74 -15.92 -38.79
CA ALA A 2 -20.80 -16.93 -38.67
C ALA A 2 -21.52 -16.76 -37.30
N GLU A 3 -22.84 -16.96 -37.29
CA GLU A 3 -23.63 -17.51 -36.15
C GLU A 3 -23.09 -18.92 -35.79
N PRO A 4 -23.23 -19.45 -34.54
CA PRO A 4 -24.50 -20.02 -34.01
C PRO A 4 -24.59 -19.97 -32.44
N ALA A 5 -25.59 -20.47 -31.68
CA ALA A 5 -26.57 -21.53 -31.90
C ALA A 5 -27.84 -21.36 -31.03
N LYS A 6 -29.00 -21.65 -31.63
CA LYS A 6 -30.29 -21.84 -30.95
C LYS A 6 -30.29 -23.12 -30.12
N LYS A 7 -30.65 -23.04 -28.83
CA LYS A 7 -30.99 -24.21 -28.01
C LYS A 7 -32.51 -24.32 -27.87
N VAL A 8 -33.02 -25.47 -28.31
CA VAL A 8 -34.44 -25.82 -28.43
C VAL A 8 -35.05 -26.13 -27.05
N LEU A 9 -36.21 -25.52 -26.77
CA LEU A 9 -37.09 -25.82 -25.64
C LEU A 9 -37.68 -27.24 -25.77
N LYS A 10 -37.56 -28.06 -24.71
CA LYS A 10 -38.41 -29.24 -24.50
C LYS A 10 -39.40 -28.93 -23.38
N SER A 11 -40.67 -28.85 -23.77
CA SER A 11 -41.84 -28.79 -22.90
C SER A 11 -42.10 -30.13 -22.22
N ASN A 12 -42.36 -30.13 -20.91
CA ASN A 12 -43.23 -31.10 -20.23
C ASN A 12 -43.87 -30.38 -19.02
N ALA A 13 -45.18 -30.11 -19.12
CA ALA A 13 -46.03 -29.53 -18.08
C ALA A 13 -46.53 -30.63 -17.09
N PRO A 14 -47.36 -30.36 -16.06
CA PRO A 14 -47.88 -29.08 -15.56
C PRO A 14 -47.78 -28.91 -14.02
N SER A 15 -47.57 -27.69 -13.54
CA SER A 15 -48.07 -27.31 -12.21
C SER A 15 -48.32 -25.81 -12.18
N ASP A 16 -49.56 -25.47 -11.84
CA ASP A 16 -50.08 -24.13 -11.63
C ASP A 16 -49.07 -23.15 -11.06
N ASN A 17 -48.73 -22.13 -11.85
CA ASN A 17 -48.58 -20.81 -11.29
C ASN A 17 -48.93 -19.78 -12.36
N SER A 18 -50.12 -19.20 -12.21
CA SER A 18 -50.75 -18.15 -13.01
C SER A 18 -49.99 -16.82 -13.03
N ASN A 19 -48.67 -16.85 -12.79
CA ASN A 19 -47.82 -15.68 -12.70
C ASN A 19 -47.01 -15.44 -13.99
N VAL A 20 -46.85 -16.45 -14.87
CA VAL A 20 -46.02 -16.34 -16.09
C VAL A 20 -46.59 -15.41 -17.18
N GLY A 21 -47.90 -15.20 -17.21
CA GLY A 21 -48.53 -14.29 -18.19
C GLY A 21 -48.39 -12.80 -17.86
N ALA A 22 -48.10 -12.44 -16.61
CA ALA A 22 -48.06 -11.04 -16.20
C ALA A 22 -46.71 -10.35 -16.51
N TYR A 23 -45.62 -11.12 -16.66
CA TYR A 23 -44.29 -10.55 -16.97
C TYR A 23 -44.08 -10.29 -18.47
N GLU A 24 -44.76 -11.05 -19.34
CA GLU A 24 -44.70 -10.86 -20.79
C GLU A 24 -45.64 -9.75 -21.29
N GLU A 25 -46.77 -9.51 -20.62
CA GLU A 25 -47.76 -8.50 -21.01
C GLU A 25 -47.42 -7.09 -20.48
N VAL A 26 -46.69 -7.00 -19.36
CA VAL A 26 -46.14 -5.73 -18.81
C VAL A 26 -45.00 -5.17 -19.67
N CYS A 27 -44.43 -5.98 -20.57
CA CYS A 27 -43.24 -5.66 -21.35
C CYS A 27 -43.46 -4.59 -22.43
N TYR A 28 -44.63 -4.53 -23.08
CA TYR A 28 -44.86 -3.58 -24.18
C TYR A 28 -45.41 -2.22 -23.72
N GLU A 29 -46.16 -2.17 -22.61
CA GLU A 29 -46.86 -0.95 -22.18
C GLU A 29 -45.93 0.07 -21.51
N HIS A 30 -44.81 -0.41 -20.94
CA HIS A 30 -43.81 0.43 -20.28
C HIS A 30 -42.47 0.48 -21.03
N GLN A 31 -42.40 -0.08 -22.25
CA GLN A 31 -41.16 -0.17 -23.03
C GLN A 31 -40.54 1.23 -23.26
N GLU A 32 -41.34 2.20 -23.67
CA GLU A 32 -40.88 3.59 -23.87
C GLU A 32 -40.41 4.23 -22.54
N VAL A 33 -41.03 3.89 -21.42
CA VAL A 33 -40.61 4.39 -20.10
C VAL A 33 -39.28 3.77 -19.67
N LEU A 34 -39.08 2.48 -19.92
CA LEU A 34 -37.82 1.79 -19.63
C LEU A 34 -36.67 2.32 -20.51
N GLU A 35 -36.91 2.54 -21.80
CA GLU A 35 -35.92 3.16 -22.70
C GLU A 35 -35.53 4.58 -22.24
N ASN A 36 -36.51 5.37 -21.79
CA ASN A 36 -36.23 6.69 -21.22
C ASN A 36 -35.45 6.61 -19.90
N ILE A 37 -35.73 5.62 -19.04
CA ILE A 37 -34.97 5.40 -17.81
C ILE A 37 -33.53 4.98 -18.14
N GLU A 38 -33.32 4.06 -19.08
CA GLU A 38 -32.00 3.62 -19.53
C GLU A 38 -31.18 4.79 -20.10
N LEU A 39 -31.83 5.67 -20.89
CA LEU A 39 -31.18 6.89 -21.39
C LEU A 39 -30.74 7.82 -20.26
N ILE A 40 -31.59 8.04 -19.25
CA ILE A 40 -31.25 8.87 -18.08
C ILE A 40 -30.13 8.21 -17.27
N GLN A 41 -30.16 6.90 -17.10
CA GLN A 41 -29.15 6.14 -16.38
C GLN A 41 -27.78 6.26 -17.05
N SER A 42 -27.74 6.15 -18.38
CA SER A 42 -26.52 6.39 -19.17
C SER A 42 -25.99 7.83 -19.01
N GLN A 43 -26.88 8.84 -18.92
CA GLN A 43 -26.49 10.22 -18.65
C GLN A 43 -25.90 10.41 -17.25
N ILE A 44 -26.44 9.71 -16.24
CA ILE A 44 -25.92 9.72 -14.87
C ILE A 44 -24.55 9.04 -14.82
N GLU A 45 -24.37 7.90 -15.49
CA GLU A 45 -23.08 7.21 -15.57
C GLU A 45 -22.02 8.07 -16.24
N ALA A 46 -22.36 8.76 -17.34
CA ALA A 46 -21.46 9.70 -18.01
C ALA A 46 -21.14 10.95 -17.16
N LEU A 47 -21.98 11.32 -16.19
CA LEU A 47 -21.67 12.35 -15.19
C LEU A 47 -20.74 11.81 -14.10
N ASN A 48 -20.98 10.60 -13.62
CA ASN A 48 -20.14 9.94 -12.62
C ASN A 48 -18.72 9.68 -13.14
N GLU A 49 -18.59 9.25 -14.41
CA GLU A 49 -17.29 9.04 -15.06
C GLU A 49 -16.49 10.35 -15.12
N ARG A 50 -17.11 11.44 -15.58
CA ARG A 50 -16.48 12.78 -15.57
C ARG A 50 -16.07 13.24 -14.18
N GLY A 51 -16.93 13.03 -13.18
CA GLY A 51 -16.60 13.35 -11.79
C GLY A 51 -15.42 12.52 -11.27
N ALA A 52 -15.35 11.23 -11.64
CA ALA A 52 -14.26 10.35 -11.27
C ALA A 52 -12.92 10.75 -11.94
N ASP A 53 -12.98 11.25 -13.17
CA ASP A 53 -11.80 11.77 -13.89
C ASP A 53 -11.27 13.07 -13.27
N GLU A 54 -12.17 14.00 -12.88
CA GLU A 54 -11.79 15.24 -12.21
C GLU A 54 -11.12 14.96 -10.85
N ILE A 55 -11.68 14.04 -10.06
CA ILE A 55 -11.08 13.61 -8.79
C ILE A 55 -9.69 13.00 -9.05
N LEU A 56 -9.55 12.15 -10.06
CA LEU A 56 -8.27 11.54 -10.41
C LEU A 56 -7.21 12.60 -10.78
N GLN A 57 -7.58 13.60 -11.58
CA GLN A 57 -6.67 14.68 -11.95
C GLN A 57 -6.23 15.52 -10.75
N ILE A 58 -7.15 15.80 -9.81
CA ILE A 58 -6.84 16.51 -8.57
C ILE A 58 -5.85 15.69 -7.73
N GLU A 59 -6.10 14.39 -7.58
CA GLU A 59 -5.26 13.52 -6.77
C GLU A 59 -3.85 13.39 -7.37
N ILE A 60 -3.72 13.23 -8.69
CA ILE A 60 -2.42 13.27 -9.39
C ILE A 60 -1.70 14.58 -9.09
N LYS A 61 -2.38 15.73 -9.26
CA LYS A 61 -1.79 17.06 -9.01
C LYS A 61 -1.24 17.16 -7.59
N TYR A 62 -2.02 16.77 -6.58
CA TYR A 62 -1.59 16.87 -5.18
C TYR A 62 -0.58 15.79 -4.79
N ASN A 63 -0.58 14.62 -5.42
CA ASN A 63 0.48 13.62 -5.23
C ASN A 63 1.83 14.15 -5.72
N THR A 64 1.90 14.71 -6.93
CA THR A 64 3.14 15.32 -7.46
C THR A 64 3.64 16.45 -6.57
N ILE A 65 2.74 17.28 -6.04
CA ILE A 65 3.12 18.39 -5.15
C ILE A 65 3.57 17.87 -3.77
N ARG A 66 2.96 16.79 -3.24
CA ARG A 66 3.31 16.20 -1.93
C ARG A 66 4.65 15.49 -1.94
N GLU A 67 5.02 14.82 -3.04
CA GLU A 67 6.24 14.02 -3.16
C GLU A 67 7.53 14.72 -2.66
N PRO A 68 7.88 15.95 -3.09
CA PRO A 68 9.08 16.62 -2.60
C PRO A 68 9.05 16.91 -1.08
N TYR A 69 7.87 17.07 -0.48
CA TYR A 69 7.74 17.24 0.97
C TYR A 69 7.92 15.92 1.72
N TYR A 70 7.41 14.81 1.18
CA TYR A 70 7.68 13.49 1.74
C TYR A 70 9.16 13.13 1.69
N LEU A 71 9.87 13.46 0.59
CA LEU A 71 11.32 13.28 0.51
C LEU A 71 12.09 14.15 1.52
N LYS A 72 11.69 15.41 1.72
CA LYS A 72 12.26 16.28 2.75
C LYS A 72 12.02 15.72 4.15
N ARG A 73 10.81 15.23 4.43
CA ARG A 73 10.42 14.62 5.70
C ARG A 73 11.23 13.35 5.97
N ALA A 74 11.39 12.47 4.97
CA ALA A 74 12.18 11.25 5.09
C ALA A 74 13.63 11.55 5.52
N LYS A 75 14.29 12.54 4.89
CA LYS A 75 15.66 12.97 5.26
C LYS A 75 15.79 13.51 6.69
N LEU A 76 14.70 14.03 7.27
CA LEU A 76 14.69 14.46 8.67
C LEU A 76 14.49 13.28 9.60
N ILE A 77 13.55 12.39 9.26
CA ILE A 77 13.27 11.16 10.02
C ILE A 77 14.49 10.25 10.11
N GLU A 78 15.31 10.15 9.06
CA GLU A 78 16.56 9.36 9.05
C GLU A 78 17.54 9.75 10.18
N LYS A 79 17.42 10.95 10.75
CA LYS A 79 18.26 11.43 11.84
C LYS A 79 17.76 11.01 13.23
N ILE A 80 16.57 10.43 13.31
CA ILE A 80 15.92 10.00 14.54
C ILE A 80 15.95 8.47 14.57
N PRO A 81 16.85 7.86 15.36
CA PRO A 81 16.88 6.40 15.52
C PRO A 81 15.53 5.87 16.02
N HIS A 82 15.16 4.68 15.58
CA HIS A 82 13.96 3.96 16.00
C HIS A 82 12.62 4.70 15.77
N PHE A 83 12.60 5.78 14.98
CA PHE A 83 11.39 6.57 14.72
C PHE A 83 10.21 5.71 14.26
N TRP A 84 10.42 4.85 13.25
CA TRP A 84 9.33 4.07 12.68
C TRP A 84 8.82 2.97 13.60
N ILE A 85 9.68 2.28 14.35
CA ILE A 85 9.20 1.29 15.34
C ILE A 85 8.36 1.97 16.42
N THR A 86 8.81 3.11 16.95
CA THR A 86 8.03 3.89 17.94
C THR A 86 6.66 4.29 17.39
N VAL A 87 6.61 4.78 16.14
CA VAL A 87 5.36 5.14 15.46
C VAL A 87 4.43 3.94 15.29
N LEU A 88 4.95 2.80 14.83
CA LEU A 88 4.15 1.59 14.60
C LEU A 88 3.60 1.00 15.91
N LEU A 89 4.39 1.00 16.99
CA LEU A 89 3.97 0.54 18.31
C LEU A 89 2.93 1.46 18.95
N SER A 90 3.05 2.76 18.73
CA SER A 90 2.11 3.78 19.24
C SER A 90 0.73 3.69 18.59
N HIS A 91 0.67 3.25 17.33
CA HIS A 91 -0.59 3.17 16.60
C HIS A 91 -1.49 2.04 17.18
N PRO A 92 -2.75 2.31 17.56
CA PRO A 92 -3.61 1.33 18.24
C PRO A 92 -3.80 0.01 17.49
N THR A 93 -4.05 0.07 16.19
CA THR A 93 -4.23 -1.13 15.36
C THR A 93 -2.92 -1.88 15.11
N ILE A 94 -1.88 -1.20 14.63
CA ILE A 94 -0.61 -1.83 14.27
C ILE A 94 0.17 -2.33 15.49
N GLY A 95 0.21 -1.55 16.58
CA GLY A 95 0.92 -1.93 17.80
C GLY A 95 0.39 -3.23 18.41
N CYS A 96 -0.91 -3.50 18.30
CA CYS A 96 -1.50 -4.78 18.74
C CYS A 96 -1.05 -5.99 17.93
N LEU A 97 -0.51 -5.79 16.73
CA LEU A 97 -0.07 -6.86 15.81
C LEU A 97 1.43 -7.16 15.92
N ILE A 98 2.18 -6.29 16.58
CA ILE A 98 3.63 -6.42 16.78
C ILE A 98 3.87 -7.16 18.09
N ASN A 99 4.53 -8.32 18.01
CA ASN A 99 4.99 -9.04 19.19
C ASN A 99 6.45 -8.67 19.53
N GLU A 100 6.96 -9.14 20.67
CA GLU A 100 8.33 -8.86 21.15
C GLU A 100 9.43 -9.25 20.13
N LYS A 101 9.25 -10.38 19.42
CA LYS A 101 10.20 -10.81 18.39
C LYS A 101 10.13 -9.92 17.13
N ASP A 102 8.94 -9.44 16.79
CA ASP A 102 8.74 -8.51 15.67
C ASP A 102 9.38 -7.15 15.97
N GLU A 103 9.26 -6.67 17.22
CA GLU A 103 9.86 -5.42 17.69
C GLU A 103 11.39 -5.43 17.51
N ASP A 104 12.05 -6.53 17.87
CA ASP A 104 13.48 -6.73 17.64
C ASP A 104 13.87 -6.54 16.16
N VAL A 105 13.11 -7.12 15.23
CA VAL A 105 13.39 -7.01 13.78
C VAL A 105 13.09 -5.59 13.30
N LEU A 106 11.98 -5.02 13.73
CA LEU A 106 11.52 -3.67 13.36
C LEU A 106 12.41 -2.57 13.97
N SER A 107 13.20 -2.86 15.01
CA SER A 107 14.20 -1.92 15.55
C SER A 107 15.25 -1.51 14.51
N TYR A 108 15.46 -2.34 13.48
CA TYR A 108 16.35 -2.10 12.33
C TYR A 108 15.67 -1.41 11.15
N LEU A 109 14.40 -1.02 11.28
CA LEU A 109 13.65 -0.33 10.24
C LEU A 109 14.13 1.13 10.11
N GLU A 110 14.72 1.46 8.97
CA GLU A 110 15.24 2.81 8.66
C GLU A 110 14.15 3.71 8.07
N SER A 111 13.34 3.18 7.14
CA SER A 111 12.33 3.99 6.46
C SER A 111 11.13 3.19 5.99
N ILE A 112 9.96 3.83 6.03
CA ILE A 112 8.76 3.41 5.31
C ILE A 112 8.50 4.42 4.18
N ASP A 113 8.30 3.91 2.97
CA ASP A 113 7.89 4.69 1.80
C ASP A 113 6.59 4.12 1.22
N VAL A 114 5.64 5.00 0.89
CA VAL A 114 4.36 4.63 0.29
C VAL A 114 4.26 5.32 -1.06
N ARG A 115 4.10 4.53 -2.12
CA ARG A 115 3.95 5.03 -3.49
C ARG A 115 2.63 4.55 -4.07
N GLU A 116 1.82 5.48 -4.53
CA GLU A 116 0.64 5.20 -5.33
C GLU A 116 1.07 5.04 -6.80
N TYR A 117 0.43 4.17 -7.57
CA TYR A 117 0.71 4.05 -9.00
C TYR A 117 0.14 5.25 -9.77
N GLU A 118 0.62 5.48 -10.99
CA GLU A 118 0.17 6.60 -11.86
C GLU A 118 -1.35 6.62 -12.07
N ASP A 119 -1.95 5.44 -12.17
CA ASP A 119 -3.38 5.27 -11.96
C ASP A 119 -3.61 4.94 -10.49
N ILE A 120 -3.99 5.96 -9.70
CA ILE A 120 -4.24 5.84 -8.25
C ILE A 120 -5.30 4.77 -7.95
N LYS A 121 -6.21 4.52 -8.91
CA LYS A 121 -7.22 3.48 -8.79
C LYS A 121 -6.60 2.08 -8.86
N SER A 122 -5.43 1.93 -9.50
CA SER A 122 -4.74 0.66 -9.72
C SER A 122 -3.95 0.15 -8.50
N GLY A 123 -3.87 0.92 -7.41
CA GLY A 123 -3.33 0.50 -6.11
C GLY A 123 -2.06 1.22 -5.68
N TYR A 124 -1.28 0.59 -4.80
CA TYR A 124 -0.12 1.21 -4.14
C TYR A 124 0.95 0.19 -3.76
N ARG A 125 2.15 0.68 -3.46
CA ARG A 125 3.30 -0.07 -2.94
C ARG A 125 3.73 0.52 -1.62
N ILE A 126 3.90 -0.33 -0.61
CA ILE A 126 4.55 0.02 0.66
C ILE A 126 5.92 -0.64 0.67
N THR A 127 6.97 0.15 0.93
CA THR A 127 8.37 -0.29 1.00
C THR A 127 8.93 -0.04 2.38
N PHE A 128 9.44 -1.11 3.00
CA PHE A 128 10.16 -1.08 4.26
C PHE A 128 11.65 -1.26 3.99
N LYS A 129 12.47 -0.31 4.45
CA LYS A 129 13.93 -0.37 4.32
C LYS A 129 14.55 -0.71 5.67
N PHE A 130 15.34 -1.77 5.69
CA PHE A 130 16.04 -2.23 6.88
C PHE A 130 17.54 -2.00 6.74
N SER A 131 18.17 -1.62 7.84
CA SER A 131 19.63 -1.66 7.95
C SER A 131 20.12 -3.10 7.96
N GLU A 132 21.42 -3.32 7.81
CA GLU A 132 22.00 -4.65 8.04
C GLU A 132 21.67 -5.13 9.46
N ASN A 133 21.11 -6.34 9.57
CA ASN A 133 20.58 -6.87 10.81
C ASN A 133 20.73 -8.41 10.88
N PRO A 134 20.69 -9.03 12.07
CA PRO A 134 20.91 -10.47 12.22
C PRO A 134 19.69 -11.34 11.85
N TYR A 135 18.54 -10.75 11.54
CA TYR A 135 17.29 -11.48 11.28
C TYR A 135 17.03 -11.68 9.78
N LEU A 136 17.28 -10.66 8.98
CA LEU A 136 16.89 -10.58 7.57
C LEU A 136 18.12 -10.56 6.65
N GLY A 137 18.01 -11.23 5.49
CA GLY A 137 18.88 -11.01 4.34
C GLY A 137 18.46 -9.80 3.49
N ASN A 138 17.17 -9.42 3.54
CA ASN A 138 16.63 -8.33 2.74
C ASN A 138 17.02 -6.97 3.31
N LYS A 139 17.43 -6.05 2.43
CA LYS A 139 17.50 -4.60 2.75
C LYS A 139 16.17 -3.90 2.52
N LEU A 140 15.32 -4.45 1.64
CA LEU A 140 14.03 -3.90 1.25
C LEU A 140 12.99 -5.02 1.28
N ILE A 141 11.88 -4.80 1.98
CA ILE A 141 10.69 -5.64 1.94
C ILE A 141 9.56 -4.78 1.39
N GLN A 142 8.91 -5.23 0.31
CA GLN A 142 7.89 -4.47 -0.41
C GLN A 142 6.60 -5.28 -0.48
N LYS A 143 5.48 -4.59 -0.33
CA LYS A 143 4.15 -5.14 -0.59
C LYS A 143 3.44 -4.24 -1.60
N ASP A 144 3.18 -4.79 -2.77
CA ASP A 144 2.38 -4.23 -3.86
C ASP A 144 0.92 -4.69 -3.69
N VAL A 145 0.01 -3.73 -3.61
CA VAL A 145 -1.43 -3.97 -3.69
C VAL A 145 -1.89 -3.44 -5.04
N ILE A 146 -2.38 -4.32 -5.90
CA ILE A 146 -2.81 -4.02 -7.26
C ILE A 146 -4.32 -4.23 -7.33
N ILE A 147 -5.06 -3.19 -7.70
CA ILE A 147 -6.51 -3.21 -7.82
C ILE A 147 -6.86 -3.19 -9.31
N LYS A 148 -7.57 -4.22 -9.78
CA LYS A 148 -8.08 -4.29 -11.15
C LYS A 148 -9.59 -4.21 -11.15
N TYR A 149 -10.15 -3.27 -11.90
CA TYR A 149 -11.60 -3.14 -12.06
C TYR A 149 -12.05 -4.04 -13.21
N ASN A 150 -12.90 -5.02 -12.91
CA ASN A 150 -13.57 -5.84 -13.91
C ASN A 150 -15.10 -5.61 -13.80
N ASP A 151 -15.84 -5.96 -14.84
CA ASP A 151 -17.31 -5.82 -14.89
C ASP A 151 -18.04 -6.62 -13.79
N ASP A 152 -17.41 -7.67 -13.24
CA ASP A 152 -17.92 -8.50 -12.14
C ASP A 152 -17.55 -7.97 -10.73
N GLY A 153 -16.81 -6.85 -10.65
CA GLY A 153 -16.30 -6.25 -9.42
C GLY A 153 -14.79 -6.04 -9.40
N ASN A 154 -14.28 -5.45 -8.31
CA ASN A 154 -12.86 -5.16 -8.15
C ASN A 154 -12.10 -6.43 -7.74
N VAL A 155 -11.07 -6.79 -8.50
CA VAL A 155 -10.12 -7.85 -8.15
C VAL A 155 -8.89 -7.21 -7.53
N ILE A 156 -8.67 -7.47 -6.24
CA ILE A 156 -7.45 -7.05 -5.54
C ILE A 156 -6.45 -8.19 -5.60
N SER A 157 -5.28 -7.93 -6.19
CA SER A 157 -4.14 -8.86 -6.25
C SER A 157 -2.98 -8.26 -5.48
N THR A 158 -2.37 -9.05 -4.62
CA THR A 158 -1.23 -8.61 -3.81
C THR A 158 0.03 -9.35 -4.24
N LYS A 159 1.12 -8.60 -4.40
CA LYS A 159 2.46 -9.15 -4.62
C LYS A 159 3.37 -8.67 -3.50
N CYS A 160 4.14 -9.59 -2.92
CA CYS A 160 5.02 -9.25 -1.81
C CYS A 160 6.44 -9.78 -2.07
N THR A 161 7.45 -9.03 -1.62
CA THR A 161 8.82 -9.54 -1.49
C THR A 161 8.79 -10.72 -0.54
N ARG A 162 9.38 -11.84 -0.96
CA ARG A 162 9.63 -12.97 -0.06
C ARG A 162 10.65 -12.55 0.99
N ILE A 163 10.34 -12.79 2.25
CA ILE A 163 11.26 -12.52 3.36
C ILE A 163 12.30 -13.64 3.44
N ASP A 164 13.58 -13.25 3.37
CA ASP A 164 14.74 -14.11 3.48
C ASP A 164 15.24 -14.10 4.94
N TRP A 165 14.57 -14.88 5.78
CA TRP A 165 14.96 -15.09 7.17
C TRP A 165 16.32 -15.79 7.27
N LYS A 166 17.19 -15.28 8.14
CA LYS A 166 18.43 -15.96 8.53
C LYS A 166 18.11 -17.17 9.40
N GLU A 167 19.06 -18.09 9.49
CA GLU A 167 18.86 -19.39 10.16
C GLU A 167 18.35 -19.22 11.60
N GLY A 168 17.16 -19.78 11.89
CA GLY A 168 16.53 -19.74 13.21
C GLY A 168 15.85 -18.41 13.58
N MET A 169 15.83 -17.42 12.68
CA MET A 169 15.34 -16.07 12.95
C MET A 169 13.95 -15.78 12.38
N ASP A 170 13.27 -16.79 11.84
CA ASP A 170 11.91 -16.65 11.31
C ASP A 170 10.89 -16.44 12.43
N VAL A 171 10.46 -15.19 12.60
CA VAL A 171 9.48 -14.78 13.63
C VAL A 171 8.04 -15.15 13.24
N THR A 172 7.80 -15.54 11.99
CA THR A 172 6.49 -16.01 11.49
C THR A 172 6.28 -17.51 11.69
N ALA A 173 7.36 -18.25 11.99
CA ALA A 173 7.29 -19.67 12.22
C ALA A 173 6.43 -19.99 13.46
N ILE A 174 5.44 -20.86 13.29
CA ILE A 174 4.59 -21.34 14.38
C ILE A 174 5.44 -22.20 15.32
N GLU A 175 5.84 -21.67 16.46
CA GLU A 175 6.31 -22.51 17.56
C GLU A 175 5.14 -23.40 18.00
N ASN A 176 5.23 -24.71 17.75
CA ASN A 176 4.32 -25.72 18.28
C ASN A 176 4.55 -25.90 19.79
N THR A 177 4.38 -24.85 20.59
CA THR A 177 4.34 -24.98 22.04
C THR A 177 2.90 -25.25 22.44
N VAL A 178 2.62 -26.53 22.73
CA VAL A 178 1.36 -26.96 23.34
C VAL A 178 1.32 -26.40 24.76
N THR A 179 0.87 -25.16 24.95
CA THR A 179 0.51 -24.66 26.27
C THR A 179 -0.94 -25.05 26.56
N THR A 180 -1.08 -26.17 27.26
CA THR A 180 -2.33 -26.59 27.89
C THR A 180 -2.81 -25.50 28.85
N GLY A 181 -3.94 -24.86 28.52
CA GLY A 181 -4.83 -24.30 29.55
C GLY A 181 -4.91 -22.78 29.69
N SER A 182 -5.18 -22.03 28.62
CA SER A 182 -5.87 -20.74 28.80
C SER A 182 -6.90 -20.47 27.71
N LYS A 183 -8.18 -20.52 28.11
CA LYS A 183 -9.30 -19.98 27.34
C LYS A 183 -9.30 -18.45 27.47
N ARG A 184 -8.70 -17.75 26.51
CA ARG A 184 -9.01 -16.35 26.16
C ARG A 184 -8.98 -16.28 24.63
N ARG A 185 -10.18 -16.29 24.02
CA ARG A 185 -10.88 -15.15 23.40
C ARG A 185 -10.32 -14.85 22.00
N ARG A 186 -11.23 -14.96 21.02
CA ARG A 186 -11.10 -14.59 19.60
C ARG A 186 -10.11 -13.44 19.35
N GLU A 187 -8.89 -13.75 18.89
CA GLU A 187 -7.95 -12.78 18.30
C GLU A 187 -6.74 -13.57 17.79
N ASP A 188 -6.83 -14.14 16.59
CA ASP A 188 -5.77 -15.04 16.07
C ASP A 188 -5.59 -14.82 14.56
N HIS A 189 -5.76 -13.58 14.10
CA HIS A 189 -5.61 -13.25 12.68
C HIS A 189 -4.17 -12.88 12.29
N TYR A 190 -3.30 -12.50 13.25
CA TYR A 190 -1.88 -12.33 13.02
C TYR A 190 -1.08 -12.79 14.25
N LYS A 191 -0.24 -13.82 14.09
CA LYS A 191 0.70 -14.26 15.14
C LYS A 191 1.97 -13.41 15.19
N SER A 192 2.27 -12.73 14.10
CA SER A 192 3.39 -11.82 13.91
C SER A 192 3.00 -10.80 12.84
N PHE A 193 3.43 -9.55 13.00
CA PHE A 193 3.29 -8.48 12.00
C PHE A 193 3.80 -8.93 10.63
N PHE A 194 4.93 -9.66 10.59
CA PHE A 194 5.53 -10.11 9.32
C PHE A 194 4.72 -11.17 8.58
N SER A 195 3.70 -11.77 9.22
CA SER A 195 2.74 -12.65 8.54
C SER A 195 1.91 -11.91 7.47
N TRP A 196 1.83 -10.58 7.57
CA TRP A 196 1.19 -9.71 6.59
C TRP A 196 1.84 -9.78 5.20
N PHE A 197 3.15 -10.03 5.14
CA PHE A 197 3.91 -10.18 3.88
C PHE A 197 3.74 -11.56 3.22
N SER A 198 3.24 -12.54 3.96
CA SER A 198 2.98 -13.89 3.45
C SER A 198 1.54 -14.09 2.94
N SER A 199 0.64 -13.16 3.25
CA SER A 199 -0.78 -13.26 2.90
C SER A 199 -1.01 -12.79 1.46
N GLN A 200 -1.36 -13.71 0.55
CA GLN A 200 -1.76 -13.37 -0.83
C GLN A 200 -3.21 -12.90 -0.97
N ASP A 201 -4.06 -13.05 0.05
CA ASP A 201 -5.49 -12.71 0.00
C ASP A 201 -5.82 -11.47 0.85
N HIS A 202 -5.88 -10.32 0.20
CA HIS A 202 -6.34 -9.04 0.77
C HIS A 202 -7.82 -9.07 1.19
N VAL A 203 -8.63 -9.94 0.54
CA VAL A 203 -10.10 -9.91 0.62
C VAL A 203 -10.66 -10.77 1.76
N LEU A 204 -9.94 -11.82 2.18
CA LEU A 204 -10.45 -12.78 3.18
C LEU A 204 -10.03 -12.47 4.61
N ASN A 205 -9.01 -11.62 4.80
CA ASN A 205 -8.37 -11.42 6.12
C ASN A 205 -8.56 -10.03 6.72
N GLY A 206 -9.25 -9.09 6.05
CA GLY A 206 -9.34 -7.70 6.51
C GLY A 206 -7.96 -7.04 6.47
N ASP A 207 -7.46 -6.73 5.27
CA ASP A 207 -6.13 -6.16 5.03
C ASP A 207 -6.04 -4.68 5.46
N ASP A 208 -6.51 -4.39 6.68
CA ASP A 208 -6.56 -3.07 7.29
C ASP A 208 -5.15 -2.50 7.51
N ILE A 209 -4.11 -3.34 7.56
CA ILE A 209 -2.72 -2.89 7.82
C ILE A 209 -2.22 -1.99 6.71
N GLY A 210 -2.48 -2.35 5.45
CA GLY A 210 -2.02 -1.57 4.30
C GLY A 210 -2.69 -0.20 4.25
N ASP A 211 -4.01 -0.19 4.43
CA ASP A 211 -4.82 1.04 4.46
C ASP A 211 -4.44 1.92 5.66
N VAL A 212 -4.24 1.34 6.85
CA VAL A 212 -3.78 2.08 8.05
C VAL A 212 -2.41 2.71 7.82
N ILE A 213 -1.45 1.98 7.24
CA ILE A 213 -0.13 2.56 6.97
C ILE A 213 -0.22 3.66 5.93
N LYS A 214 -0.98 3.44 4.84
CA LYS A 214 -1.11 4.38 3.72
C LYS A 214 -1.90 5.64 4.07
N ASP A 215 -3.08 5.49 4.67
CA ASP A 215 -4.07 6.55 4.83
C ASP A 215 -4.03 7.23 6.21
N ASP A 216 -3.44 6.59 7.23
CA ASP A 216 -3.37 7.14 8.59
C ASP A 216 -1.91 7.46 9.01
N ILE A 217 -1.04 6.45 9.06
CA ILE A 217 0.33 6.61 9.59
C ILE A 217 1.19 7.45 8.64
N PHE A 218 1.22 7.12 7.35
CA PHE A 218 2.14 7.75 6.41
C PHE A 218 1.87 9.25 6.18
N PRO A 219 0.62 9.75 6.14
CA PRO A 219 0.37 11.19 6.00
C PRO A 219 0.94 11.99 7.18
N ASN A 220 0.85 11.48 8.41
CA ASN A 220 1.34 12.18 9.60
C ASN A 220 1.91 11.24 10.68
N PRO A 221 3.12 10.67 10.48
CA PRO A 221 3.69 9.73 11.45
C PRO A 221 4.13 10.42 12.75
N LEU A 222 4.37 11.74 12.70
CA LEU A 222 4.84 12.51 13.84
C LEU A 222 3.82 12.53 14.99
N GLN A 223 2.52 12.47 14.70
CA GLN A 223 1.48 12.45 15.74
C GLN A 223 1.61 11.23 16.66
N TYR A 224 1.99 10.09 16.11
CA TYR A 224 2.18 8.86 16.85
C TYR A 224 3.50 8.86 17.62
N TYR A 225 4.55 9.47 17.04
CA TYR A 225 5.85 9.59 17.70
C TYR A 225 5.80 10.50 18.94
N ILE A 226 5.17 11.68 18.85
CA ILE A 226 5.12 12.66 19.96
C ILE A 226 4.26 12.14 21.11
N ASN A 227 3.09 11.56 20.82
CA ASN A 227 2.20 11.03 21.86
C ASN A 227 2.89 9.97 22.74
N THR A 228 3.84 9.22 22.17
CA THR A 228 4.66 8.27 22.94
C THR A 228 5.76 8.97 23.74
N ALA A 229 6.46 9.93 23.12
CA ALA A 229 7.53 10.66 23.80
C ALA A 229 7.02 11.48 24.99
N GLU A 230 5.84 12.07 24.90
CA GLU A 230 5.21 12.79 26.01
C GLU A 230 4.83 11.85 27.17
N ALA A 231 4.34 10.65 26.87
CA ALA A 231 4.02 9.65 27.88
C ALA A 231 5.27 9.15 28.64
N GLU A 232 6.42 9.02 27.96
CA GLU A 232 7.68 8.63 28.60
C GLU A 232 8.25 9.73 29.51
N ILE A 233 8.00 11.01 29.21
CA ILE A 233 8.46 12.15 30.02
C ILE A 233 7.63 12.29 31.30
N GLU A 234 6.32 12.01 31.26
CA GLU A 234 5.45 12.06 32.44
C GLU A 234 5.84 11.04 33.52
N ASP A 235 6.43 9.90 33.14
CA ASP A 235 6.86 8.86 34.08
C ASP A 235 8.21 9.18 34.79
N ASP A 236 8.97 10.17 34.30
CA ASP A 236 10.27 10.57 34.85
C ASP A 236 10.23 11.84 35.75
N GLU A 237 9.06 12.46 35.96
CA GLU A 237 8.89 13.67 36.81
C GLU A 237 8.78 13.39 38.34
N ASP A 238 9.53 12.41 38.86
CA ASP A 238 9.84 12.33 40.30
C ASP A 238 11.19 13.04 40.60
N VAL A 239 11.38 14.24 40.06
CA VAL A 239 12.57 15.08 40.34
C VAL A 239 12.28 15.97 41.56
N VAL A 240 12.93 15.63 42.67
CA VAL A 240 12.93 16.38 43.92
C VAL A 240 13.39 17.82 43.65
N VAL A 241 12.47 18.78 43.75
CA VAL A 241 12.79 20.22 43.67
C VAL A 241 13.67 20.58 44.87
N VAL A 242 14.98 20.66 44.64
CA VAL A 242 15.89 21.34 45.56
C VAL A 242 15.86 22.81 45.18
N ASP A 243 15.11 23.57 45.96
CA ASP A 243 15.07 25.03 45.94
C ASP A 243 16.48 25.57 46.22
N ASP A 244 17.13 26.15 45.21
CA ASP A 244 18.34 26.94 45.38
C ASP A 244 18.19 28.26 44.59
N GLU A 245 17.68 29.26 45.29
CA GLU A 245 17.70 30.65 44.87
C GLU A 245 19.15 31.14 44.68
N SER A 246 19.51 31.56 43.46
CA SER A 246 20.43 32.69 43.32
C SER A 246 20.29 33.41 41.98
N GLU A 247 20.19 34.74 42.14
CA GLU A 247 19.97 35.77 41.12
C GLU A 247 21.18 35.98 40.20
N ASP A 248 20.87 36.54 39.03
CA ASP A 248 21.67 37.45 38.19
C ASP A 248 23.03 36.98 37.64
N THR A 249 23.04 36.76 36.31
CA THR A 249 24.03 37.42 35.46
C THR A 249 23.42 37.79 34.11
N GLU A 250 23.21 39.09 33.87
CA GLU A 250 23.02 39.67 32.55
C GLU A 250 24.30 39.48 31.71
N PHE A 251 24.16 38.90 30.51
CA PHE A 251 25.08 39.14 29.41
C PHE A 251 24.27 39.33 28.12
N GLN A 252 24.14 40.59 27.73
CA GLN A 252 23.82 41.00 26.37
C GLN A 252 25.00 40.63 25.45
N ASP A 253 24.72 40.02 24.31
CA ASP A 253 25.34 40.49 23.07
C ASP A 253 24.48 40.16 21.82
N SER A 254 24.15 41.26 21.13
CA SER A 254 23.70 41.42 19.75
C SER A 254 23.12 40.21 18.99
N VAL A 255 21.80 40.17 18.85
CA VAL A 255 21.13 39.43 17.77
C VAL A 255 20.89 40.41 16.62
N ASP A 256 21.52 40.15 15.49
CA ASP A 256 21.32 40.83 14.21
C ASP A 256 19.85 40.66 13.77
N GLU A 257 19.08 41.75 13.86
CA GLU A 257 17.65 41.85 13.52
C GLU A 257 17.39 41.89 12.00
N ASN A 258 18.13 41.12 11.19
CA ASN A 258 17.95 41.08 9.74
C ASN A 258 17.70 39.69 9.14
N ASN A 259 17.37 38.67 9.95
CA ASN A 259 17.04 37.34 9.39
C ASN A 259 15.81 36.65 9.98
N ARG A 260 14.76 37.43 10.32
CA ARG A 260 13.45 36.89 10.70
C ARG A 260 12.31 37.55 9.93
N ARG A 261 12.28 37.35 8.61
CA ARG A 261 11.05 37.43 7.80
C ARG A 261 11.16 36.52 6.58
N ASP A 262 11.16 35.22 6.82
CA ASP A 262 10.52 34.29 5.90
C ASP A 262 9.27 33.75 6.60
N VAL A 263 8.31 34.66 6.79
CA VAL A 263 6.91 34.27 6.89
C VAL A 263 6.62 33.63 5.54
N PHE A 264 6.38 32.32 5.54
CA PHE A 264 5.88 31.58 4.39
C PHE A 264 4.67 32.33 3.83
N ASN A 265 4.91 33.08 2.76
CA ASN A 265 3.88 33.76 2.02
C ASN A 265 3.32 32.73 1.03
N ASP A 266 2.45 31.85 1.55
CA ASP A 266 1.61 30.94 0.78
C ASP A 266 0.52 31.75 0.08
N GLN A 267 0.92 32.46 -0.97
CA GLN A 267 0.06 32.99 -2.01
C GLN A 267 0.95 33.17 -3.23
N ASP A 268 0.62 32.46 -4.31
CA ASP A 268 1.25 32.54 -5.64
C ASP A 268 2.40 31.55 -5.91
N VAL A 269 2.15 30.25 -5.71
CA VAL A 269 2.71 29.26 -6.65
C VAL A 269 1.86 29.33 -7.91
N GLU A 270 2.17 30.28 -8.80
CA GLU A 270 1.56 30.35 -10.13
C GLU A 270 1.78 29.02 -10.85
N GLU A 271 0.71 28.51 -11.50
CA GLU A 271 0.72 27.28 -12.32
C GLU A 271 1.92 27.19 -13.28
N SER A 272 2.43 28.34 -13.74
CA SER A 272 3.60 28.43 -14.61
C SER A 272 4.92 27.96 -13.99
N ASN A 273 5.07 28.01 -12.66
CA ASN A 273 6.25 27.48 -11.99
C ASN A 273 6.19 25.96 -11.84
N LEU A 274 4.99 25.39 -11.77
CA LEU A 274 4.78 23.95 -11.63
C LEU A 274 5.12 23.21 -12.94
N GLU A 275 4.68 23.75 -14.08
CA GLU A 275 5.03 23.22 -15.40
C GLU A 275 6.55 23.26 -15.66
N GLN A 276 7.22 24.34 -15.24
CA GLN A 276 8.68 24.46 -15.36
C GLN A 276 9.45 23.49 -14.44
N ILE A 277 8.87 23.09 -13.30
CA ILE A 277 9.49 22.09 -12.40
C ILE A 277 9.34 20.69 -13.00
N ILE A 278 8.14 20.35 -13.50
CA ILE A 278 7.86 19.06 -14.16
C ILE A 278 8.73 18.88 -15.40
N GLU A 279 8.92 19.93 -16.20
CA GLU A 279 9.71 19.85 -17.43
C GLU A 279 11.22 19.71 -17.14
N LYS A 280 11.73 20.38 -16.10
CA LYS A 280 13.12 20.22 -15.63
C LYS A 280 13.43 18.84 -15.07
N GLU A 281 12.46 18.16 -14.47
CA GLU A 281 12.67 16.78 -13.98
C GLU A 281 12.57 15.75 -15.10
N LYS A 282 11.73 15.96 -16.12
CA LYS A 282 11.71 15.12 -17.33
C LYS A 282 13.02 15.17 -18.12
N GLU A 283 13.67 16.35 -18.20
CA GLU A 283 14.99 16.48 -18.86
C GLU A 283 16.09 15.75 -18.07
N LYS A 284 16.04 15.71 -16.73
CA LYS A 284 17.03 14.99 -15.91
C LYS A 284 16.94 13.48 -16.02
N ILE A 285 15.74 12.93 -16.27
CA ILE A 285 15.54 11.48 -16.45
C ILE A 285 16.00 11.04 -17.85
N SER A 286 15.96 11.92 -18.85
CA SER A 286 16.44 11.63 -20.21
C SER A 286 17.97 11.52 -20.28
N ASP A 287 18.71 12.28 -19.46
CA ASP A 287 20.18 12.40 -19.55
C ASP A 287 20.93 11.25 -18.84
N ASP A 288 20.24 10.44 -18.00
CA ASP A 288 20.83 9.32 -17.25
C ASP A 288 20.70 7.96 -17.96
N SER A 289 20.16 7.94 -19.19
CA SER A 289 19.94 6.71 -19.98
C SER A 289 20.92 6.51 -21.14
N SER A 290 21.97 7.33 -21.23
CA SER A 290 23.00 7.19 -22.26
C SER A 290 24.40 7.15 -21.66
N GLU A 291 24.78 6.02 -21.07
CA GLU A 291 26.10 5.39 -21.19
C GLU A 291 26.16 4.13 -20.33
N GLU A 292 25.98 2.96 -20.95
CA GLU A 292 26.82 1.77 -20.69
C GLU A 292 26.62 0.74 -21.83
N ASN A 293 27.54 0.80 -22.80
CA ASN A 293 27.81 -0.28 -23.75
C ASN A 293 28.76 -1.27 -23.05
N LEU A 294 28.37 -2.54 -22.92
CA LEU A 294 29.26 -3.71 -22.84
C LEU A 294 28.50 -4.90 -23.46
N GLU A 295 28.72 -5.12 -24.76
CA GLU A 295 29.55 -6.20 -25.32
C GLU A 295 28.78 -7.52 -25.45
N ASP A 296 28.41 -7.80 -26.71
CA ASP A 296 27.94 -9.08 -27.22
C ASP A 296 28.96 -10.18 -26.91
N ASP A 297 28.52 -11.28 -26.30
CA ASP A 297 29.28 -12.53 -26.33
C ASP A 297 28.35 -13.70 -26.65
N ASP A 298 28.74 -14.42 -27.70
CA ASP A 298 28.15 -15.62 -28.26
C ASP A 298 27.82 -16.68 -27.20
N PHE A 299 26.61 -17.25 -27.25
CA PHE A 299 26.43 -18.62 -26.79
C PHE A 299 25.58 -19.42 -27.76
N GLU A 300 26.28 -20.29 -28.49
CA GLU A 300 25.78 -21.24 -29.46
C GLU A 300 24.75 -22.20 -28.86
N SER A 301 23.70 -22.42 -29.65
CA SER A 301 22.68 -23.44 -29.46
C SER A 301 23.18 -24.77 -30.03
N GLU A 302 23.49 -25.76 -29.20
CA GLU A 302 23.48 -27.18 -29.60
C GLU A 302 22.89 -28.09 -28.51
N GLY A 303 21.93 -28.93 -28.95
CA GLY A 303 21.62 -30.30 -28.50
C GLY A 303 21.06 -30.48 -27.08
N GLU A 304 20.18 -31.43 -26.79
CA GLU A 304 19.75 -32.62 -27.53
C GLU A 304 18.46 -33.11 -26.83
N TYR A 305 17.43 -33.46 -27.61
CA TYR A 305 16.21 -34.08 -27.10
C TYR A 305 16.38 -35.60 -27.16
N ASP A 306 16.43 -36.26 -26.00
CA ASP A 306 16.34 -37.72 -25.91
C ASP A 306 14.89 -38.17 -26.15
N GLU A 307 14.67 -38.78 -27.31
CA GLU A 307 13.47 -39.51 -27.69
C GLU A 307 13.73 -41.01 -27.43
N GLU A 308 13.28 -41.53 -26.27
CA GLU A 308 13.31 -42.96 -26.00
C GLU A 308 12.29 -43.70 -26.88
N VAL A 309 12.84 -44.48 -27.79
CA VAL A 309 12.14 -45.44 -28.66
C VAL A 309 11.70 -46.65 -27.84
N LEU A 310 10.39 -46.87 -27.74
CA LEU A 310 9.80 -48.16 -27.38
C LEU A 310 9.73 -49.03 -28.64
N GLU A 311 10.61 -50.02 -28.75
CA GLU A 311 10.47 -51.14 -29.67
C GLU A 311 9.49 -52.16 -29.06
N ASP A 312 8.27 -52.21 -29.58
CA ASP A 312 7.41 -53.39 -29.45
C ASP A 312 7.80 -54.38 -30.55
N GLU A 313 8.39 -55.51 -30.15
CA GLU A 313 8.55 -56.70 -30.97
C GLU A 313 7.20 -57.41 -31.15
N ASP A 314 6.93 -57.79 -32.40
CA ASP A 314 5.85 -58.68 -32.84
C ASP A 314 5.75 -59.97 -32.01
N GLU A 315 4.57 -60.26 -31.46
CA GLU A 315 4.02 -61.62 -31.41
C GLU A 315 2.50 -61.60 -31.64
N GLY A 316 2.05 -62.11 -32.79
CA GLY A 316 0.70 -62.70 -32.96
C GLY A 316 -0.24 -62.04 -33.96
#